data_AF-A0A3A4SFW3-F1
#
_entry.id   AF-A0A3A4SFW3-F1
#
_cell.length_a   1.000
_cell.length_b   1.000
_cell.length_c   1.000
_cell.angle_alpha   90.00
_cell.angle_beta   90.00
_cell.angle_gamma   90.00
#
_symmetry.space_group_name_H-M   'P 1'
#
loop_
_entity.id
_entity.type
_entity.pdbx_description
1 polymer ?
#
loop_
_entity_poly.entity_id
_entity_poly.type
_entity_poly.pdbx_seq_one_letter_code
_entity_poly.pdbx_strand_id
1 'polypeptide(L)'
;MGLLSKLFGRKNKIESQIHHHYQPPEKLCATVELKSPYLLAFDLPAEGVKYKISDFEPGIYKIPLESIIKASDSEQSSGIDVIDVDTGVIYFIDADFEENFRKFETQLFEETGDSYVMTENPENYSDNVGIKFDCLMAPGIGSGYDFVGDGTYKLDVSKITTNSCRTKLTN
;
A
#
# COMPACT_ATOMS: atom_id res chain seq x y z
N MET A 1 25.91 -48.39 43.56
CA MET A 1 25.04 -47.20 43.71
C MET A 1 25.09 -46.42 42.42
N GLY A 2 24.13 -46.66 41.53
CA GLY A 2 23.95 -45.89 40.32
C GLY A 2 22.90 -44.79 40.49
N LEU A 3 22.65 -44.12 39.36
CA LEU A 3 21.48 -43.30 39.01
C LEU A 3 21.44 -41.80 39.41
N LEU A 4 21.27 -41.00 38.34
CA LEU A 4 20.51 -39.75 38.22
C LEU A 4 21.21 -38.42 38.55
N SER A 5 21.80 -37.80 37.53
CA SER A 5 21.56 -36.37 37.22
C SER A 5 22.02 -36.00 35.79
N LYS A 6 21.38 -36.61 34.79
CA LYS A 6 21.02 -35.86 33.57
C LYS A 6 19.68 -35.22 33.90
N LEU A 7 19.54 -33.90 33.75
CA LEU A 7 18.34 -33.23 33.25
C LEU A 7 18.65 -31.72 33.15
N PHE A 8 18.88 -31.30 31.91
CA PHE A 8 18.48 -30.02 31.30
C PHE A 8 18.52 -28.75 32.15
N GLY A 9 19.50 -27.90 31.81
CA GLY A 9 19.49 -26.48 32.14
C GLY A 9 20.16 -25.64 31.05
N ARG A 10 20.10 -26.05 29.77
CA ARG A 10 20.35 -25.11 28.66
C ARG A 10 19.17 -24.15 28.61
N LYS A 11 19.25 -23.08 29.42
CA LYS A 11 18.49 -21.86 29.15
C LYS A 11 19.04 -21.29 27.85
N ASN A 12 18.32 -21.57 26.77
CA ASN A 12 18.42 -20.84 25.52
C ASN A 12 18.23 -19.35 25.83
N LYS A 13 19.35 -18.61 25.93
CA LYS A 13 19.37 -17.21 25.51
C LYS A 13 19.28 -17.23 24.00
N ILE A 14 18.07 -17.28 23.47
CA ILE A 14 17.81 -16.72 22.15
C ILE A 14 17.81 -15.23 22.42
N GLU A 15 19.00 -14.62 22.35
CA GLU A 15 19.12 -13.18 22.24
C GLU A 15 18.45 -12.80 20.93
N SER A 16 17.26 -12.25 21.08
CA SER A 16 16.68 -11.25 20.21
C SER A 16 17.75 -10.28 19.73
N GLN A 17 17.95 -10.20 18.42
CA GLN A 17 18.14 -8.96 17.66
C GLN A 17 18.68 -9.33 16.28
N ILE A 18 17.76 -9.70 15.41
CA ILE A 18 17.86 -9.29 14.02
C ILE A 18 16.56 -8.53 13.73
N HIS A 19 16.43 -7.33 14.29
CA HIS A 19 15.65 -6.30 13.62
C HIS A 19 16.47 -5.93 12.39
N HIS A 20 16.36 -6.70 11.31
CA HIS A 20 16.56 -6.10 10.02
C HIS A 20 15.54 -4.97 9.97
N HIS A 21 16.02 -3.72 10.07
CA HIS A 21 15.32 -2.61 9.46
C HIS A 21 15.22 -3.01 7.98
N TYR A 22 14.16 -3.75 7.66
CA TYR A 22 13.74 -3.89 6.29
C TYR A 22 13.33 -2.47 5.92
N GLN A 23 14.22 -1.79 5.21
CA GLN A 23 13.86 -0.64 4.40
C GLN A 23 13.50 -1.26 3.05
N PRO A 24 12.20 -1.42 2.76
CA PRO A 24 11.79 -1.82 1.43
C PRO A 24 12.45 -0.87 0.42
N PRO A 25 12.92 -1.37 -0.72
CA PRO A 25 13.48 -0.51 -1.76
C PRO A 25 12.47 0.58 -2.11
N GLU A 26 12.91 1.84 -2.12
CA GLU A 26 12.06 2.99 -2.44
C GLU A 26 11.41 2.77 -3.81
N LYS A 27 10.10 2.51 -3.80
CA LYS A 27 9.34 2.27 -5.00
C LYS A 27 9.00 3.61 -5.63
N LEU A 28 9.56 3.88 -6.81
CA LEU A 28 9.34 5.14 -7.52
C LEU A 28 8.00 5.18 -8.28
N CYS A 29 7.31 4.06 -8.43
CA CYS A 29 6.06 3.98 -9.17
C CYS A 29 5.21 2.78 -8.72
N ALA A 30 3.92 3.00 -8.49
CA ALA A 30 2.91 1.95 -8.36
C ALA A 30 2.29 1.63 -9.72
N THR A 31 1.89 0.37 -9.94
CA THR A 31 1.16 -0.05 -11.15
C THR A 31 -0.18 -0.67 -10.80
N VAL A 32 -1.28 -0.03 -11.19
CA VAL A 32 -2.65 -0.49 -10.92
C VAL A 32 -3.37 -0.82 -12.23
N GLU A 33 -4.22 -1.85 -12.22
CA GLU A 33 -5.16 -2.16 -13.30
C GLU A 33 -6.54 -1.63 -12.92
N LEU A 34 -7.10 -0.79 -13.78
CA LEU A 34 -8.47 -0.28 -13.67
C LEU A 34 -9.36 -0.99 -14.70
N LYS A 35 -10.46 -1.56 -14.23
CA LYS A 35 -11.59 -2.12 -14.98
C LYS A 35 -12.80 -1.17 -14.96
N SER A 36 -12.88 -0.30 -13.95
CA SER A 36 -13.86 0.78 -13.80
C SER A 36 -13.20 2.14 -14.08
N PRO A 37 -13.98 3.22 -14.27
CA PRO A 37 -13.41 4.56 -14.50
C PRO A 37 -12.94 5.25 -13.22
N TYR A 38 -12.76 4.51 -12.13
CA TYR A 38 -12.46 5.04 -10.81
C TYR A 38 -11.20 4.42 -10.21
N LEU A 39 -10.20 5.26 -9.95
CA LEU A 39 -9.05 4.91 -9.12
C LEU A 39 -9.38 5.22 -7.66
N LEU A 40 -9.10 4.27 -6.78
CA LEU A 40 -9.19 4.46 -5.33
C LEU A 40 -7.77 4.54 -4.75
N ALA A 41 -7.54 5.57 -3.92
CA ALA A 41 -6.31 5.75 -3.15
C ALA A 41 -6.63 5.87 -1.66
N PHE A 42 -5.93 5.12 -0.80
CA PHE A 42 -6.24 5.06 0.64
C PHE A 42 -5.06 4.55 1.47
N ASP A 43 -5.16 4.73 2.80
CA ASP A 43 -4.26 4.18 3.81
C ASP A 43 -4.90 3.01 4.60
N LEU A 44 -4.07 2.13 5.18
CA LEU A 44 -4.47 1.05 6.09
C LEU A 44 -4.12 1.40 7.55
N PRO A 45 -4.76 0.80 8.56
CA PRO A 45 -6.08 0.17 8.44
C PRO A 45 -7.09 1.25 8.02
N ALA A 46 -8.20 0.87 7.40
CA ALA A 46 -9.14 1.75 6.69
C ALA A 46 -9.88 2.84 7.51
N GLU A 47 -9.36 3.23 8.67
CA GLU A 47 -9.88 4.31 9.52
C GLU A 47 -9.60 5.70 8.95
N GLY A 48 -8.70 5.82 7.97
CA GLY A 48 -8.38 7.06 7.25
C GLY A 48 -9.33 7.43 6.09
N VAL A 49 -9.18 8.65 5.57
CA VAL A 49 -9.97 9.17 4.44
C VAL A 49 -9.54 8.48 3.14
N LYS A 50 -10.52 8.06 2.34
CA LYS A 50 -10.32 7.44 1.02
C LYS A 50 -10.54 8.47 -0.07
N TYR A 51 -9.63 8.53 -1.03
CA TYR A 51 -9.76 9.38 -2.21
C TYR A 51 -10.19 8.55 -3.42
N LYS A 52 -11.40 8.81 -3.94
CA LYS A 52 -11.91 8.21 -5.17
C LYS A 52 -11.80 9.21 -6.32
N ILE A 53 -11.08 8.83 -7.37
CA ILE A 53 -10.73 9.69 -8.50
C ILE A 53 -11.40 9.15 -9.76
N SER A 54 -12.15 10.00 -10.47
CA SER A 54 -12.87 9.65 -11.70
C SER A 54 -12.03 9.90 -12.97
N ASP A 55 -12.65 9.68 -14.13
CA ASP A 55 -12.14 10.03 -15.46
C ASP A 55 -10.96 9.18 -15.95
N PHE A 56 -10.91 7.93 -15.51
CA PHE A 56 -10.02 6.92 -16.07
C PHE A 56 -10.73 6.04 -17.10
N GLU A 57 -10.03 5.66 -18.17
CA GLU A 57 -10.48 4.57 -19.04
C GLU A 57 -9.97 3.22 -18.47
N PRO A 58 -10.62 2.08 -18.74
CA PRO A 58 -10.08 0.79 -18.33
C PRO A 58 -8.67 0.55 -18.91
N GLY A 59 -7.73 0.09 -18.08
CA GLY A 59 -6.34 -0.15 -18.48
C GLY A 59 -5.35 -0.23 -17.33
N ILE A 60 -4.07 -0.38 -17.67
CA ILE A 60 -2.97 -0.43 -16.70
C ILE A 60 -2.32 0.95 -16.58
N TYR A 61 -2.31 1.48 -15.37
CA TYR A 61 -1.82 2.80 -15.01
C TYR A 61 -0.56 2.71 -14.18
N LYS A 62 0.37 3.64 -14.44
CA LYS A 62 1.58 3.87 -13.66
C LYS A 62 1.43 5.17 -12.90
N ILE A 63 1.50 5.07 -11.58
CA ILE A 63 1.38 6.17 -10.63
C ILE A 63 2.78 6.46 -10.09
N PRO A 64 3.48 7.49 -10.60
CA PRO A 64 4.82 7.82 -10.13
C PRO A 64 4.76 8.46 -8.75
N LEU A 65 5.80 8.28 -7.94
CA LEU A 65 5.89 8.87 -6.60
C LEU A 65 5.74 10.40 -6.63
N GLU A 66 6.28 11.07 -7.65
CA GLU A 66 6.13 12.53 -7.82
C GLU A 66 4.71 13.02 -8.10
N SER A 67 3.75 12.11 -8.35
CA SER A 67 2.32 12.45 -8.43
C SER A 67 1.68 12.66 -7.07
N ILE A 68 2.33 12.24 -5.99
CA ILE A 68 1.85 12.46 -4.62
C ILE A 68 2.35 13.82 -4.14
N ILE A 69 1.41 14.72 -3.86
CA ILE A 69 1.69 16.09 -3.43
C ILE A 69 1.17 16.26 -2.00
N LYS A 70 2.02 16.73 -1.08
CA LYS A 70 1.58 17.10 0.26
C LYS A 70 0.61 18.28 0.18
N ALA A 71 -0.58 18.11 0.75
CA ALA A 71 -1.54 19.20 0.85
C ALA A 71 -0.99 20.27 1.81
N SER A 72 -1.04 21.53 1.41
CA SER A 72 -0.71 22.65 2.29
C SER A 72 -1.87 22.96 3.24
N ASP A 73 -1.56 23.27 4.51
CA ASP A 73 -2.53 23.55 5.59
C ASP A 73 -3.58 24.64 5.24
N SER A 74 -3.31 25.51 4.27
CA SER A 74 -4.20 26.61 3.85
C SER A 74 -5.18 26.27 2.73
N GLU A 75 -5.13 25.06 2.16
CA GLU A 75 -6.01 24.63 1.07
C GLU A 75 -6.95 23.47 1.49
N GLN A 76 -7.66 23.66 2.60
CA GLN A 76 -8.97 23.02 2.77
C GLN A 76 -10.00 23.74 1.89
N SER A 77 -9.78 23.72 0.58
CA SER A 77 -10.83 24.04 -0.37
C SER A 77 -11.87 22.93 -0.28
N SER A 78 -13.05 23.28 0.23
CA SER A 78 -14.23 22.43 0.27
C SER A 78 -14.43 21.73 -1.08
N GLY A 79 -14.42 20.40 -1.09
CA GLY A 79 -14.64 19.59 -2.30
C GLY A 79 -13.37 19.05 -2.98
N ILE A 80 -12.19 19.13 -2.34
CA ILE A 80 -11.04 18.32 -2.75
C ILE A 80 -11.00 17.09 -1.85
N ASP A 81 -11.17 15.91 -2.45
CA ASP A 81 -10.95 14.64 -1.78
C ASP A 81 -9.44 14.47 -1.54
N VAL A 82 -9.05 14.34 -0.28
CA VAL A 82 -7.67 14.22 0.16
C VAL A 82 -7.41 12.82 0.71
N ILE A 83 -6.16 12.39 0.68
CA ILE A 83 -5.72 11.11 1.27
C ILE A 83 -5.02 11.45 2.58
N ASP A 84 -5.62 11.09 3.70
CA ASP A 84 -4.94 11.17 5.00
C ASP A 84 -4.12 9.89 5.19
N VAL A 85 -2.82 10.06 5.50
CA VAL A 85 -1.87 8.96 5.62
C VAL A 85 -1.21 9.03 6.99
N ASP A 86 -1.43 7.99 7.77
CA ASP A 86 -0.89 7.78 9.12
C ASP A 86 0.21 6.71 9.11
N THR A 87 0.19 5.78 8.16
CA THR A 87 0.98 4.53 8.29
C THR A 87 2.15 4.46 7.32
N GLY A 88 2.09 5.29 6.28
CA GLY A 88 3.18 5.44 5.32
C GLY A 88 2.97 4.89 3.96
N VAL A 89 1.79 4.37 3.73
CA VAL A 89 1.53 3.59 2.56
C VAL A 89 0.27 4.13 1.94
N ILE A 90 0.37 4.53 0.67
CA ILE A 90 -0.81 4.81 -0.12
C ILE A 90 -1.03 3.61 -1.04
N TYR A 91 -2.15 2.94 -0.84
CA TYR A 91 -2.62 1.85 -1.68
C TYR A 91 -3.44 2.38 -2.85
N PHE A 92 -3.26 1.78 -4.01
CA PHE A 92 -3.97 2.11 -5.24
C PHE A 92 -4.67 0.88 -5.81
N ILE A 93 -5.97 0.98 -6.02
CA ILE A 93 -6.81 -0.11 -6.53
C ILE A 93 -7.94 0.43 -7.39
N ASP A 94 -8.52 -0.41 -8.23
CA ASP A 94 -9.85 -0.15 -8.80
C ASP A 94 -10.91 -0.01 -7.70
N ALA A 95 -11.68 1.08 -7.75
CA ALA A 95 -12.70 1.34 -6.73
C ALA A 95 -13.79 0.26 -6.63
N ASP A 96 -14.13 -0.43 -7.73
CA ASP A 96 -15.15 -1.48 -7.72
C ASP A 96 -14.66 -2.77 -7.03
N PHE A 97 -13.34 -2.89 -6.78
CA PHE A 97 -12.72 -4.02 -6.11
C PHE A 97 -12.40 -3.74 -4.64
N GLU A 98 -12.80 -2.59 -4.11
CA GLU A 98 -12.57 -2.23 -2.70
C GLU A 98 -13.10 -3.31 -1.74
N GLU A 99 -14.32 -3.80 -1.94
CA GLU A 99 -14.90 -4.81 -1.05
C GLU A 99 -14.11 -6.12 -1.07
N ASN A 100 -13.63 -6.55 -2.24
CA ASN A 100 -12.80 -7.74 -2.38
C ASN A 100 -11.45 -7.56 -1.68
N PHE A 101 -10.84 -6.40 -1.84
CA PHE A 101 -9.61 -6.04 -1.16
C PHE A 101 -9.78 -6.05 0.37
N ARG A 102 -10.89 -5.51 0.89
CA ARG A 102 -11.17 -5.49 2.35
C ARG A 102 -11.38 -6.88 2.93
N LYS A 103 -12.11 -7.74 2.22
CA LYS A 103 -12.28 -9.14 2.63
C LYS A 103 -10.94 -9.86 2.69
N PHE A 104 -10.09 -9.64 1.68
CA PHE A 104 -8.75 -10.20 1.63
C PHE A 104 -7.86 -9.67 2.77
N GLU A 105 -7.83 -8.35 2.99
CA GLU A 105 -7.07 -7.72 4.08
C GLU A 105 -7.47 -8.27 5.45
N THR A 106 -8.77 -8.43 5.71
CA THR A 106 -9.28 -9.02 6.97
C THR A 106 -8.77 -10.45 7.15
N GLN A 107 -8.85 -11.28 6.11
CA GLN A 107 -8.34 -12.66 6.15
C GLN A 107 -6.83 -12.70 6.41
N LEU A 108 -6.06 -11.86 5.71
CA LEU A 108 -4.62 -11.77 5.89
C LEU A 108 -4.26 -11.35 7.31
N PHE A 109 -4.97 -10.37 7.88
CA PHE A 109 -4.76 -9.92 9.24
C PHE A 109 -5.08 -11.02 10.26
N GLU A 110 -6.15 -11.80 10.06
CA GLU A 110 -6.48 -12.95 10.91
C GLU A 110 -5.39 -14.04 10.87
N GLU A 111 -4.74 -14.23 9.72
CA GLU A 111 -3.68 -15.23 9.53
C GLU A 111 -2.31 -14.79 10.04
N THR A 112 -1.94 -13.53 9.81
CA THR A 112 -0.58 -13.01 10.02
C THR A 112 -0.46 -12.07 11.24
N GLY A 113 -1.57 -11.49 11.68
CA GLY A 113 -1.60 -10.42 12.67
C GLY A 113 -1.12 -9.06 12.16
N ASP A 114 -0.91 -8.90 10.85
CA ASP A 114 -0.32 -7.72 10.25
C ASP A 114 -0.93 -7.39 8.87
N SER A 115 -1.67 -6.27 8.80
CA SER A 115 -2.30 -5.79 7.55
C SER A 115 -1.29 -5.24 6.54
N TYR A 116 -0.03 -5.01 6.91
CA TYR A 116 0.99 -4.38 6.05
C TYR A 116 1.89 -5.38 5.33
N VAL A 117 1.73 -6.68 5.57
CA VAL A 117 2.50 -7.73 4.87
C VAL A 117 2.35 -7.62 3.34
N MET A 118 1.23 -7.08 2.86
CA MET A 118 1.00 -6.85 1.43
C MET A 118 1.88 -5.77 0.79
N THR A 119 2.49 -4.88 1.58
CA THR A 119 3.41 -3.84 1.09
C THR A 119 4.71 -4.41 0.54
N GLU A 120 5.13 -5.57 1.05
CA GLU A 120 6.40 -6.17 0.68
C GLU A 120 6.33 -6.81 -0.71
N ASN A 121 5.18 -7.36 -1.09
CA ASN A 121 4.99 -8.08 -2.37
C ASN A 121 3.53 -7.99 -2.89
N PRO A 122 3.03 -6.81 -3.30
CA PRO A 122 1.63 -6.62 -3.71
C PRO A 122 1.22 -7.50 -4.91
N GLU A 123 2.16 -7.89 -5.76
CA GLU A 123 1.93 -8.79 -6.88
C GLU A 123 1.49 -10.20 -6.45
N ASN A 124 2.00 -10.69 -5.32
CA ASN A 124 1.62 -12.02 -4.79
C ASN A 124 0.15 -12.05 -4.32
N TYR A 125 -0.42 -10.87 -4.08
CA TYR A 125 -1.78 -10.71 -3.56
C TYR A 125 -2.78 -10.27 -4.62
N SER A 126 -2.31 -9.64 -5.69
CA SER A 126 -3.13 -9.18 -6.82
C SER A 126 -3.98 -10.30 -7.43
N ASP A 127 -3.45 -11.51 -7.52
CA ASP A 127 -4.17 -12.67 -8.04
C ASP A 127 -5.41 -13.04 -7.19
N ASN A 128 -5.35 -12.86 -5.86
CA ASN A 128 -6.47 -13.16 -4.96
C ASN A 128 -7.58 -12.11 -5.04
N VAL A 129 -7.21 -10.85 -5.29
CA VAL A 129 -8.17 -9.75 -5.50
C VAL A 129 -8.75 -9.78 -6.93
N GLY A 130 -8.05 -10.43 -7.87
CA GLY A 130 -8.48 -10.59 -9.26
C GLY A 130 -8.21 -9.37 -10.15
N ILE A 131 -7.34 -8.46 -9.68
CA ILE A 131 -6.84 -7.29 -10.40
C ILE A 131 -5.43 -6.96 -9.91
N LYS A 132 -4.65 -6.32 -10.78
CA LYS A 132 -3.38 -5.74 -10.34
C LYS A 132 -3.63 -4.51 -9.45
N PHE A 133 -3.23 -4.58 -8.18
CA PHE A 133 -3.16 -3.43 -7.27
C PHE A 133 -1.71 -3.19 -6.87
N ASP A 134 -1.42 -2.00 -6.35
CA ASP A 134 -0.07 -1.66 -5.91
C ASP A 134 -0.08 -0.51 -4.90
N CYS A 135 1.04 -0.28 -4.21
CA CYS A 135 1.19 0.78 -3.22
C CYS A 135 2.49 1.57 -3.38
N LEU A 136 2.53 2.78 -2.80
CA LEU A 136 3.71 3.62 -2.71
C LEU A 136 4.06 3.89 -1.24
N MET A 137 5.34 3.79 -0.92
CA MET A 137 5.91 4.07 0.40
C MET A 137 7.27 4.76 0.20
N ALA A 138 7.46 5.94 0.79
CA ALA A 138 8.69 6.74 0.64
C ALA A 138 8.85 7.72 1.81
N PRO A 139 10.08 8.19 2.10
CA PRO A 139 10.31 9.23 3.11
C PRO A 139 9.42 10.46 2.88
N GLY A 140 8.65 10.84 3.89
CA GLY A 140 7.70 11.94 3.80
C GLY A 140 6.31 11.57 3.30
N ILE A 141 5.99 10.28 3.13
CA ILE A 141 4.62 9.73 3.05
C ILE A 141 4.53 8.72 4.18
N GLY A 142 3.79 9.04 5.25
CA GLY A 142 3.62 8.35 6.55
C GLY A 142 4.78 7.48 7.02
N SER A 143 5.17 7.53 8.28
CA SER A 143 6.01 6.44 8.77
C SER A 143 5.64 6.20 10.21
N GLY A 144 5.10 5.01 10.44
CA GLY A 144 4.45 4.67 11.69
C GLY A 144 5.31 4.85 12.93
N TYR A 145 4.62 4.79 14.06
CA TYR A 145 5.03 4.74 15.47
C TYR A 145 6.03 5.76 16.01
N ASP A 146 6.79 6.51 15.19
CA ASP A 146 7.68 7.60 15.65
C ASP A 146 8.20 8.53 14.50
N PHE A 147 7.48 8.85 13.40
CA PHE A 147 8.20 9.44 12.24
C PHE A 147 7.55 10.54 11.37
N VAL A 148 8.47 11.25 10.70
CA VAL A 148 8.29 12.29 9.68
C VAL A 148 7.65 11.68 8.42
N GLY A 149 6.33 11.86 8.26
CA GLY A 149 5.61 11.38 7.08
C GLY A 149 4.11 11.55 7.19
N ASP A 150 3.55 11.70 8.38
CA ASP A 150 2.12 11.89 8.55
C ASP A 150 1.65 13.16 7.83
N GLY A 151 0.48 13.07 7.21
CA GLY A 151 -0.11 14.23 6.59
C GLY A 151 -1.22 13.91 5.59
N THR A 152 -1.73 14.99 5.06
CA THR A 152 -2.75 14.99 4.03
C THR A 152 -2.09 15.13 2.67
N TYR A 153 -2.46 14.27 1.73
CA TYR A 153 -1.90 14.20 0.38
C TYR A 153 -2.98 14.37 -0.68
N LYS A 154 -2.54 14.77 -1.87
CA LYS A 154 -3.33 14.85 -3.10
C LYS A 154 -2.59 14.11 -4.22
N LEU A 155 -3.34 13.63 -5.20
CA LEU A 155 -2.78 12.98 -6.39
C LEU A 155 -2.86 13.91 -7.60
N ASP A 156 -1.71 14.21 -8.20
CA ASP A 156 -1.62 14.91 -9.48
C ASP A 156 -1.83 13.92 -10.64
N VAL A 157 -3.08 13.79 -11.06
CA VAL A 157 -3.51 12.88 -12.12
C VAL A 157 -2.81 13.17 -13.45
N SER A 158 -2.33 14.41 -13.68
CA SER A 158 -1.64 14.78 -14.92
C SER A 158 -0.31 14.04 -15.13
N LYS A 159 0.27 13.50 -14.05
CA LYS A 159 1.51 12.71 -14.08
C LYS A 159 1.27 11.22 -14.21
N ILE A 160 0.03 10.74 -14.10
CA ILE A 160 -0.30 9.33 -14.22
C ILE A 160 -0.28 8.95 -15.70
N THR A 161 0.47 7.90 -16.02
CA THR A 161 0.63 7.44 -17.41
C THR A 161 -0.05 6.11 -17.62
N THR A 162 -0.61 5.90 -18.81
CA THR A 162 -1.20 4.62 -19.19
C THR A 162 -0.19 3.83 -20.00
N ASN A 163 -0.03 2.54 -19.69
CA ASN A 163 0.53 1.61 -20.65
C ASN A 163 -0.56 1.31 -21.70
N SER A 164 -0.93 2.30 -22.50
CA SER A 164 -1.81 2.04 -23.63
C SER A 164 -1.00 1.18 -24.61
N CYS A 165 -1.22 -0.13 -24.59
CA CYS A 165 -0.98 -0.98 -25.75
C CYS A 165 -1.91 -0.47 -26.85
N ARG A 166 -1.52 0.63 -27.51
CA ARG A 166 -2.04 1.01 -28.82
C ARG A 166 -1.54 -0.06 -29.78
N THR A 167 -2.26 -1.16 -29.88
CA THR A 167 -2.28 -1.93 -31.11
C THR A 167 -2.80 -0.97 -32.18
N LYS A 168 -1.88 -0.33 -32.90
CA LYS A 168 -2.19 0.24 -34.20
C LYS A 168 -2.66 -0.92 -35.07
N LEU A 169 -3.97 -1.15 -35.11
CA LEU A 169 -4.60 -1.81 -36.23
C LEU A 169 -4.45 -0.85 -37.41
N THR A 170 -3.38 -1.04 -38.17
CA THR A 170 -3.29 -0.50 -39.53
C THR A 170 -4.26 -1.32 -40.39
N ASN A 171 -5.33 -0.67 -40.84
CA ASN A 171 -6.12 -1.13 -41.99
C ASN A 171 -5.27 -1.12 -43.27
#